data_AF-A0A660V0S8-F1
#
_entry.id   AF-A0A660V0S8-F1
#
_cell.length_a   1.000
_cell.length_b   1.000
_cell.length_c   1.000
_cell.angle_alpha   90.00
_cell.angle_beta   90.00
_cell.angle_gamma   90.00
#
_symmetry.space_group_name_H-M   'P 1'
#
loop_
_entity.id
_entity.type
_entity.pdbx_description
1 polymer ?
#
loop_
_entity_poly.entity_id
_entity_poly.type
_entity_poly.pdbx_seq_one_letter_code
_entity_poly.pdbx_strand_id
1 'polypeptide(L)'
;ISRTIRVNYSFGTREHNVFDYGVATKGPLSLSGNIDMNGATVAVEADVYIESNSQNEALSIIGNSQIAGDVQITNPDAYVTLQGGQAGIGGETGDDALDHVTIGSEPSEFPLPLTGYFEQYVQNVFDPDEEDTSADNTYENIRIPGGTNPHFSGNVTLNGIIFIETPNVVTFSGNVDITGIIIGDGDMNDNSGTNQLTFLGNVSSSSVESLPETSQFDGIRDETGTFLMAPGFTASFGGSFDTLNGAIAANGINFFGNAGGTINGSILNYSDTPMTFSGNSDLTFNRSGITEVPAGFGPEIILHYISDSYSEVSG
;
A
#
# COMPACT_ATOMS: atom_id res chain seq x y z
N ILE A 1 -23.12 -20.68 44.53
CA ILE A 1 -21.85 -20.06 44.99
C ILE A 1 -21.44 -19.09 43.89
N SER A 2 -21.28 -17.81 44.21
CA SER A 2 -20.77 -16.78 43.29
C SER A 2 -19.32 -16.50 43.66
N ARG A 3 -18.44 -16.31 42.67
CA ARG A 3 -17.05 -15.88 42.86
C ARG A 3 -16.80 -14.63 42.03
N THR A 4 -16.14 -13.64 42.62
CA THR A 4 -15.68 -12.45 41.91
C THR A 4 -14.20 -12.61 41.61
N ILE A 5 -13.83 -12.44 40.34
CA ILE A 5 -12.44 -12.53 39.88
C ILE A 5 -11.95 -11.11 39.59
N ARG A 6 -10.70 -10.83 39.95
CA ARG A 6 -9.97 -9.63 39.55
C ARG A 6 -8.71 -10.05 38.79
N VAL A 7 -8.47 -9.38 37.68
CA VAL A 7 -7.28 -9.52 36.85
C VAL A 7 -6.83 -8.13 36.40
N ASN A 8 -5.53 -7.98 36.17
CA ASN A 8 -4.95 -6.80 35.55
C ASN A 8 -4.60 -7.11 34.09
N TYR A 9 -4.66 -6.08 33.27
CA TYR A 9 -4.16 -6.09 31.91
C TYR A 9 -3.10 -5.00 31.77
N SER A 10 -2.10 -5.23 30.93
CA SER A 10 -1.22 -4.17 30.43
C SER A 10 -1.53 -3.91 28.97
N PHE A 11 -1.51 -2.63 28.58
CA PHE A 11 -1.57 -2.25 27.18
C PHE A 11 -0.21 -2.49 26.52
N GLY A 12 -0.21 -3.14 25.36
CA GLY A 12 0.90 -3.20 24.43
C GLY A 12 0.45 -2.74 23.05
N THR A 13 1.41 -2.54 22.16
CA THR A 13 1.16 -2.31 20.73
C THR A 13 1.65 -3.54 19.98
N ARG A 14 0.82 -4.08 19.08
CA ARG A 14 1.31 -5.08 18.13
C ARG A 14 2.16 -4.39 17.08
N GLU A 15 3.30 -4.98 16.77
CA GLU A 15 4.12 -4.53 15.65
C GLU A 15 3.44 -4.98 14.35
N HIS A 16 3.22 -4.02 13.45
CA HIS A 16 2.68 -4.25 12.10
C HIS A 16 3.80 -4.77 11.20
N ASN A 17 4.12 -6.05 11.34
CA ASN A 17 5.18 -6.71 10.59
C ASN A 17 4.94 -6.76 9.07
N VAL A 18 3.75 -6.40 8.59
CA VAL A 18 3.47 -6.32 7.15
C VAL A 18 4.33 -5.29 6.42
N PHE A 19 4.81 -4.26 7.12
CA PHE A 19 5.76 -3.28 6.57
C PHE A 19 7.21 -3.79 6.51
N ASP A 20 7.47 -4.99 7.05
CA ASP A 20 8.76 -5.66 6.92
C ASP A 20 8.96 -6.28 5.52
N TYR A 21 7.96 -6.21 4.66
CA TYR A 21 7.99 -6.69 3.28
C TYR A 21 7.96 -5.51 2.30
N GLY A 22 8.59 -5.67 1.14
CA GLY A 22 8.43 -4.72 0.04
C GLY A 22 7.00 -4.77 -0.53
N VAL A 23 6.47 -6.00 -0.63
CA VAL A 23 5.10 -6.26 -1.07
C VAL A 23 4.40 -7.18 -0.10
N ALA A 24 3.19 -6.80 0.30
CA ALA A 24 2.29 -7.62 1.09
C ALA A 24 0.89 -7.63 0.47
N THR A 25 0.30 -8.81 0.30
CA THR A 25 -1.01 -8.94 -0.35
C THR A 25 -1.87 -10.01 0.34
N LYS A 26 -3.17 -9.71 0.50
CA LYS A 26 -4.14 -10.73 0.93
C LYS A 26 -4.53 -11.70 -0.19
N GLY A 27 -4.61 -11.21 -1.42
CA GLY A 27 -4.83 -12.01 -2.63
C GLY A 27 -3.52 -12.51 -3.25
N PRO A 28 -3.60 -13.33 -4.31
CA PRO A 28 -2.43 -13.78 -5.07
C PRO A 28 -1.58 -12.65 -5.62
N LEU A 29 -0.31 -12.92 -5.87
CA LEU A 29 0.58 -12.03 -6.63
C LEU A 29 0.87 -12.61 -8.02
N SER A 30 0.73 -11.78 -9.06
CA SER A 30 1.05 -12.16 -10.44
C SER A 30 2.04 -11.17 -11.04
N LEU A 31 3.22 -11.66 -11.43
CA LEU A 31 4.24 -10.95 -12.18
C LEU A 31 4.26 -11.45 -13.62
N SER A 32 4.23 -10.54 -14.60
CA SER A 32 4.26 -10.91 -16.02
C SER A 32 5.08 -9.97 -16.89
N GLY A 33 5.85 -10.53 -17.83
CA GLY A 33 6.76 -9.76 -18.68
C GLY A 33 8.15 -9.68 -18.08
N ASN A 34 8.68 -8.47 -17.89
CA ASN A 34 10.02 -8.20 -17.38
C ASN A 34 9.93 -7.28 -16.15
N ILE A 35 9.41 -7.82 -15.05
CA ILE A 35 9.30 -7.11 -13.77
C ILE A 35 10.48 -7.50 -12.89
N ASP A 36 11.26 -6.55 -12.42
CA ASP A 36 12.35 -6.79 -11.48
C ASP A 36 12.06 -6.11 -10.14
N MET A 37 11.96 -6.87 -9.06
CA MET A 37 11.72 -6.35 -7.71
C MET A 37 13.01 -6.46 -6.88
N ASN A 38 13.64 -5.33 -6.60
CA ASN A 38 14.91 -5.24 -5.91
C ASN A 38 14.82 -4.47 -4.60
N GLY A 39 15.69 -4.79 -3.64
CA GLY A 39 15.95 -3.91 -2.51
C GLY A 39 16.97 -2.83 -2.87
N ALA A 40 16.81 -1.62 -2.35
CA ALA A 40 17.73 -0.51 -2.61
C ALA A 40 19.12 -0.75 -2.00
N THR A 41 19.15 -1.37 -0.83
CA THR A 41 20.35 -1.62 -0.02
C THR A 41 20.56 -3.11 0.22
N VAL A 42 19.50 -3.85 0.52
CA VAL A 42 19.55 -5.28 0.84
C VAL A 42 18.33 -6.01 0.26
N ALA A 43 18.51 -7.25 -0.19
CA ALA A 43 17.46 -8.03 -0.85
C ALA A 43 16.17 -8.17 -0.02
N VAL A 44 16.30 -8.26 1.32
CA VAL A 44 15.17 -8.33 2.27
C VAL A 44 14.20 -7.13 2.14
N GLU A 45 14.64 -6.01 1.58
CA GLU A 45 13.74 -4.87 1.30
C GLU A 45 12.67 -5.22 0.26
N ALA A 46 12.92 -6.18 -0.61
CA ALA A 46 12.01 -6.69 -1.63
C ALA A 46 11.36 -8.04 -1.28
N ASP A 47 11.42 -8.46 -0.01
CA ASP A 47 10.67 -9.63 0.45
C ASP A 47 9.17 -9.47 0.17
N VAL A 48 8.51 -10.60 -0.05
CA VAL A 48 7.10 -10.65 -0.42
C VAL A 48 6.32 -11.51 0.58
N TYR A 49 5.20 -10.96 1.06
CA TYR A 49 4.23 -11.66 1.87
C TYR A 49 2.90 -11.84 1.14
N ILE A 50 2.34 -13.05 1.16
CA ILE A 50 1.10 -13.40 0.45
C ILE A 50 0.20 -14.22 1.37
N GLU A 51 -1.02 -13.76 1.67
CA GLU A 51 -1.98 -14.61 2.41
C GLU A 51 -2.58 -15.69 1.49
N SER A 52 -3.24 -15.26 0.40
CA SER A 52 -3.89 -16.08 -0.62
C SER A 52 -4.77 -17.22 -0.07
N ASN A 53 -5.51 -16.97 1.01
CA ASN A 53 -6.33 -18.00 1.67
C ASN A 53 -7.48 -18.55 0.80
N SER A 54 -7.87 -17.85 -0.27
CA SER A 54 -8.96 -18.23 -1.16
C SER A 54 -8.50 -18.83 -2.50
N GLN A 55 -7.19 -18.87 -2.77
CA GLN A 55 -6.61 -19.31 -4.04
C GLN A 55 -5.34 -20.14 -3.79
N ASN A 56 -5.23 -21.32 -4.42
CA ASN A 56 -4.05 -22.17 -4.26
C ASN A 56 -2.87 -21.66 -5.09
N GLU A 57 -3.09 -21.01 -6.23
CA GLU A 57 -2.02 -20.33 -6.95
C GLU A 57 -1.74 -18.99 -6.25
N ALA A 58 -0.80 -18.98 -5.30
CA ALA A 58 -0.51 -17.81 -4.50
C ALA A 58 0.45 -16.84 -5.22
N LEU A 59 1.37 -17.38 -6.02
CA LEU A 59 2.34 -16.61 -6.79
C LEU A 59 2.48 -17.17 -8.20
N SER A 60 2.39 -16.29 -9.20
CA SER A 60 2.67 -16.60 -10.60
C SER A 60 3.69 -15.63 -11.16
N ILE A 61 4.83 -16.13 -11.62
CA ILE A 61 5.88 -15.35 -12.30
C ILE A 61 5.99 -15.84 -13.74
N ILE A 62 5.60 -15.01 -14.70
CA ILE A 62 5.58 -15.35 -16.14
C ILE A 62 6.53 -14.42 -16.91
N GLY A 63 7.46 -15.00 -17.68
CA GLY A 63 8.41 -14.26 -18.50
C GLY A 63 9.81 -14.25 -17.88
N ASN A 64 10.40 -13.06 -17.78
CA ASN A 64 11.73 -12.83 -17.20
C ASN A 64 11.65 -12.01 -15.92
N SER A 65 10.56 -12.17 -15.16
CA SER A 65 10.34 -11.40 -13.95
C SER A 65 11.08 -12.02 -12.75
N GLN A 66 11.51 -11.18 -11.82
CA GLN A 66 12.39 -11.54 -10.71
C GLN A 66 11.92 -10.88 -9.41
N ILE A 67 12.06 -11.61 -8.30
CA ILE A 67 11.96 -11.09 -6.93
C ILE A 67 13.32 -11.31 -6.27
N ALA A 68 13.99 -10.24 -5.84
CA ALA A 68 15.31 -10.36 -5.23
C ALA A 68 15.26 -10.94 -3.81
N GLY A 69 14.17 -10.67 -3.07
CA GLY A 69 13.94 -11.17 -1.72
C GLY A 69 13.33 -12.57 -1.66
N ASP A 70 12.95 -12.98 -0.45
CA ASP A 70 12.26 -14.23 -0.17
C ASP A 70 10.73 -14.05 -0.26
N VAL A 71 10.01 -15.16 -0.44
CA VAL A 71 8.54 -15.17 -0.50
C VAL A 71 7.97 -15.98 0.65
N GLN A 72 7.06 -15.39 1.42
CA GLN A 72 6.30 -16.06 2.48
C GLN A 72 4.83 -16.14 2.12
N ILE A 73 4.26 -17.34 2.19
CA ILE A 73 2.87 -17.63 1.84
C ILE A 73 2.16 -18.28 3.02
N THR A 74 1.05 -17.68 3.46
CA THR A 74 0.27 -18.21 4.59
C THR A 74 -0.56 -19.43 4.22
N ASN A 75 -1.21 -19.44 3.06
CA ASN A 75 -2.05 -20.57 2.63
C ASN A 75 -1.22 -21.87 2.56
N PRO A 76 -1.48 -22.88 3.40
CA PRO A 76 -0.66 -24.10 3.45
C PRO A 76 -0.86 -25.01 2.23
N ASP A 77 -1.94 -24.81 1.47
CA ASP A 77 -2.26 -25.57 0.24
C ASP A 77 -1.79 -24.84 -1.03
N ALA A 78 -1.01 -23.76 -0.87
CA ALA A 78 -0.54 -22.94 -1.97
C ALA A 78 0.49 -23.65 -2.87
N TYR A 79 0.61 -23.16 -4.09
CA TYR A 79 1.70 -23.44 -5.01
C TYR A 79 2.17 -22.16 -5.72
N VAL A 80 3.39 -22.24 -6.25
CA VAL A 80 4.03 -21.17 -7.02
C VAL A 80 4.22 -21.64 -8.47
N THR A 81 3.85 -20.78 -9.41
CA THR A 81 4.07 -21.00 -10.85
C THR A 81 5.23 -20.13 -11.32
N LEU A 82 6.33 -20.77 -11.75
CA LEU A 82 7.44 -20.10 -12.43
C LEU A 82 7.43 -20.52 -13.90
N GLN A 83 7.10 -19.58 -14.78
CA GLN A 83 7.04 -19.81 -16.22
C GLN A 83 7.93 -18.83 -16.97
N GLY A 84 8.73 -19.35 -17.89
CA GLY A 84 9.73 -18.55 -18.61
C GLY A 84 11.11 -18.87 -18.04
N GLY A 85 12.10 -19.05 -18.91
CA GLY A 85 13.40 -19.58 -18.52
C GLY A 85 14.20 -18.67 -17.58
N GLN A 86 13.69 -17.48 -17.24
CA GLN A 86 14.30 -16.48 -16.38
C GLN A 86 13.31 -15.96 -15.33
N ALA A 87 12.26 -16.71 -15.00
CA ALA A 87 11.46 -16.44 -13.81
C ALA A 87 12.26 -16.84 -12.55
N GLY A 88 12.32 -15.97 -11.55
CA GLY A 88 13.18 -16.22 -10.38
C GLY A 88 12.80 -15.48 -9.10
N ILE A 89 13.35 -16.01 -8.00
CA ILE A 89 13.13 -15.58 -6.61
C ILE A 89 14.48 -15.73 -5.89
N GLY A 90 14.87 -14.79 -5.03
CA GLY A 90 16.13 -14.85 -4.29
C GLY A 90 17.39 -14.73 -5.15
N GLY A 91 17.24 -14.31 -6.41
CA GLY A 91 18.32 -14.33 -7.41
C GLY A 91 18.57 -15.70 -8.06
N GLU A 92 17.73 -16.69 -7.78
CA GLU A 92 17.76 -18.04 -8.36
C GLU A 92 16.63 -18.22 -9.39
N THR A 93 16.70 -19.26 -10.23
CA THR A 93 15.68 -19.56 -11.26
C THR A 93 15.35 -21.04 -11.29
N GLY A 94 14.21 -21.41 -11.87
CA GLY A 94 13.80 -22.82 -11.96
C GLY A 94 13.45 -23.40 -10.59
N ASP A 95 13.85 -24.66 -10.35
CA ASP A 95 13.52 -25.35 -9.09
C ASP A 95 14.26 -24.73 -7.89
N ASP A 96 15.49 -24.23 -8.08
CA ASP A 96 16.28 -23.60 -7.01
C ASP A 96 15.58 -22.35 -6.44
N ALA A 97 14.90 -21.56 -7.29
CA ALA A 97 14.10 -20.41 -6.85
C ALA A 97 12.98 -20.78 -5.85
N LEU A 98 12.54 -22.04 -5.81
CA LEU A 98 11.53 -22.49 -4.86
C LEU A 98 12.09 -22.66 -3.43
N ASP A 99 13.41 -22.76 -3.26
CA ASP A 99 14.05 -22.79 -1.93
C ASP A 99 13.91 -21.44 -1.19
N HIS A 100 13.63 -20.37 -1.93
CA HIS A 100 13.31 -19.03 -1.41
C HIS A 100 11.82 -18.82 -1.10
N VAL A 101 11.00 -19.87 -1.18
CA VAL A 101 9.56 -19.83 -0.90
C VAL A 101 9.25 -20.61 0.37
N THR A 102 8.64 -19.94 1.35
CA THR A 102 8.10 -20.57 2.56
C THR A 102 6.58 -20.61 2.50
N ILE A 103 5.99 -21.80 2.41
CA ILE A 103 4.53 -22.03 2.41
C ILE A 103 4.07 -22.46 3.82
N GLY A 104 2.88 -22.00 4.21
CA GLY A 104 2.32 -22.25 5.55
C GLY A 104 2.96 -21.37 6.62
N SER A 105 3.42 -20.17 6.27
CA SER A 105 3.95 -19.20 7.23
C SER A 105 2.85 -18.69 8.17
N GLU A 106 3.24 -18.20 9.34
CA GLU A 106 2.31 -17.54 10.25
C GLU A 106 1.72 -16.28 9.59
N PRO A 107 0.42 -15.97 9.80
CA PRO A 107 -0.18 -14.76 9.27
C PRO A 107 0.45 -13.49 9.86
N SER A 108 0.80 -12.55 8.98
CA SER A 108 1.14 -11.16 9.30
C SER A 108 -0.13 -10.33 9.49
N GLU A 109 -0.02 -9.22 10.22
CA GLU A 109 -1.15 -8.34 10.49
C GLU A 109 -1.18 -7.17 9.51
N PHE A 110 -2.30 -7.00 8.81
CA PHE A 110 -2.56 -5.79 8.03
C PHE A 110 -3.20 -4.72 8.94
N PRO A 111 -2.57 -3.54 9.08
CA PRO A 111 -3.11 -2.47 9.90
C PRO A 111 -4.45 -1.96 9.34
N LEU A 112 -5.30 -1.41 10.21
CA LEU A 112 -6.50 -0.70 9.76
C LEU A 112 -6.11 0.73 9.30
N PRO A 113 -6.41 1.10 8.04
CA PRO A 113 -6.23 2.48 7.59
C PRO A 113 -7.17 3.44 8.33
N LEU A 114 -6.63 4.52 8.91
CA LEU A 114 -7.38 5.54 9.65
C LEU A 114 -7.66 6.76 8.76
N THR A 115 -8.37 6.57 7.66
CA THR A 115 -8.58 7.60 6.61
C THR A 115 -9.26 8.86 7.16
N GLY A 116 -10.27 8.72 8.01
CA GLY A 116 -11.00 9.84 8.61
C GLY A 116 -10.15 10.79 9.47
N TYR A 117 -8.97 10.36 9.93
CA TYR A 117 -8.03 11.22 10.65
C TYR A 117 -7.53 12.40 9.78
N PHE A 118 -7.43 12.21 8.46
CA PHE A 118 -6.90 13.24 7.56
C PHE A 118 -7.95 14.25 7.09
N GLU A 119 -9.24 14.04 7.37
CA GLU A 119 -10.29 14.98 6.98
C GLU A 119 -10.08 16.38 7.57
N GLN A 120 -9.44 16.47 8.74
CA GLN A 120 -9.16 17.74 9.42
C GLN A 120 -8.20 18.66 8.65
N TYR A 121 -7.41 18.10 7.73
CA TYR A 121 -6.42 18.84 6.95
C TYR A 121 -6.99 19.40 5.65
N VAL A 122 -8.16 18.90 5.21
CA VAL A 122 -8.83 19.33 3.98
C VAL A 122 -9.38 20.75 4.13
N GLN A 123 -9.12 21.60 3.15
CA GLN A 123 -9.57 23.01 3.14
C GLN A 123 -10.34 23.39 1.87
N ASN A 124 -10.04 22.73 0.75
CA ASN A 124 -10.65 23.01 -0.55
C ASN A 124 -11.52 21.85 -1.01
N VAL A 125 -12.48 22.11 -1.91
CA VAL A 125 -13.35 21.11 -2.51
C VAL A 125 -13.28 21.24 -4.03
N PHE A 126 -13.04 20.12 -4.70
CA PHE A 126 -13.01 20.05 -6.16
C PHE A 126 -14.42 20.23 -6.73
N ASP A 127 -14.57 21.16 -7.67
CA ASP A 127 -15.82 21.44 -8.36
C ASP A 127 -15.68 21.14 -9.86
N PRO A 128 -16.33 20.08 -10.39
CA PRO A 128 -16.22 19.73 -11.81
C PRO A 128 -16.85 20.77 -12.75
N ASP A 129 -17.68 21.70 -12.25
CA ASP A 129 -18.27 22.76 -13.07
C ASP A 129 -17.35 23.98 -13.21
N GLU A 130 -16.38 24.15 -12.30
CA GLU A 130 -15.45 25.29 -12.28
C GLU A 130 -14.02 24.93 -12.71
N GLU A 131 -13.59 23.69 -12.46
CA GLU A 131 -12.21 23.23 -12.69
C GLU A 131 -12.02 22.62 -14.10
N ASP A 132 -11.07 23.15 -14.87
CA ASP A 132 -10.70 22.59 -16.18
C ASP A 132 -9.59 21.55 -16.01
N THR A 133 -9.97 20.27 -15.90
CA THR A 133 -9.01 19.16 -15.73
C THR A 133 -8.13 18.89 -16.97
N SER A 134 -8.36 19.59 -18.09
CA SER A 134 -7.51 19.51 -19.27
C SER A 134 -6.35 20.51 -19.26
N ALA A 135 -6.42 21.52 -18.41
CA ALA A 135 -5.36 22.49 -18.17
C ALA A 135 -4.40 22.04 -17.06
N ASP A 136 -3.22 22.68 -17.02
CA ASP A 136 -2.30 22.50 -15.91
C ASP A 136 -2.88 23.13 -14.65
N ASN A 137 -2.93 22.39 -13.54
CA ASN A 137 -3.57 22.83 -12.29
C ASN A 137 -2.73 22.51 -11.05
N THR A 138 -2.95 23.27 -9.98
CA THR A 138 -2.40 23.00 -8.65
C THR A 138 -3.54 22.88 -7.65
N TYR A 139 -3.58 21.79 -6.89
CA TYR A 139 -4.53 21.58 -5.82
C TYR A 139 -3.80 21.44 -4.48
N GLU A 140 -4.32 22.11 -3.45
CA GLU A 140 -3.75 22.09 -2.09
C GLU A 140 -4.83 21.64 -1.11
N ASN A 141 -4.57 20.63 -0.27
CA ASN A 141 -5.50 20.18 0.77
C ASN A 141 -6.95 20.02 0.25
N ILE A 142 -7.11 19.23 -0.81
CA ILE A 142 -8.32 19.16 -1.63
C ILE A 142 -9.15 17.93 -1.30
N ARG A 143 -10.48 18.10 -1.24
CA ARG A 143 -11.45 17.00 -1.24
C ARG A 143 -12.04 16.85 -2.63
N ILE A 144 -12.05 15.63 -3.15
CA ILE A 144 -12.71 15.24 -4.40
C ILE A 144 -14.01 14.53 -4.02
N PRO A 145 -15.17 15.20 -4.14
CA PRO A 145 -16.45 14.61 -3.75
C PRO A 145 -16.79 13.36 -4.55
N GLY A 146 -17.53 12.44 -3.92
CA GLY A 146 -17.98 11.21 -4.57
C GLY A 146 -18.79 11.48 -5.84
N GLY A 147 -18.58 10.66 -6.87
CA GLY A 147 -19.30 10.70 -8.15
C GLY A 147 -18.81 11.76 -9.13
N THR A 148 -17.80 12.57 -8.78
CA THR A 148 -17.22 13.59 -9.68
C THR A 148 -16.41 12.97 -10.82
N ASN A 149 -15.73 11.85 -10.58
CA ASN A 149 -14.95 11.09 -11.56
C ASN A 149 -14.00 11.93 -12.44
N PRO A 150 -13.12 12.76 -11.84
CA PRO A 150 -12.27 13.66 -12.60
C PRO A 150 -11.24 12.90 -13.45
N HIS A 151 -11.04 13.40 -14.67
CA HIS A 151 -9.98 12.95 -15.58
C HIS A 151 -9.02 14.11 -15.87
N PHE A 152 -7.87 14.10 -15.20
CA PHE A 152 -6.82 15.10 -15.33
C PHE A 152 -5.91 14.78 -16.52
N SER A 153 -6.10 15.48 -17.64
CA SER A 153 -5.25 15.35 -18.83
C SER A 153 -4.19 16.45 -18.97
N GLY A 154 -4.36 17.56 -18.26
CA GLY A 154 -3.27 18.51 -18.02
C GLY A 154 -2.32 18.01 -16.91
N ASN A 155 -1.19 18.67 -16.74
CA ASN A 155 -0.28 18.34 -15.65
C ASN A 155 -0.86 18.82 -14.32
N VAL A 156 -0.72 18.05 -13.24
CA VAL A 156 -1.29 18.38 -11.94
C VAL A 156 -0.22 18.41 -10.88
N THR A 157 -0.19 19.47 -10.07
CA THR A 157 0.57 19.51 -8.82
C THR A 157 -0.38 19.34 -7.64
N LEU A 158 -0.11 18.36 -6.77
CA LEU A 158 -0.91 18.03 -5.60
C LEU A 158 -0.08 18.27 -4.34
N ASN A 159 -0.52 19.20 -3.48
CA ASN A 159 0.16 19.54 -2.23
C ASN A 159 -0.73 19.21 -1.02
N GLY A 160 -0.18 18.51 -0.03
CA GLY A 160 -0.85 18.24 1.24
C GLY A 160 -1.74 17.00 1.18
N ILE A 161 -2.96 17.08 1.73
CA ILE A 161 -3.90 15.96 1.71
C ILE A 161 -4.82 16.02 0.50
N ILE A 162 -4.92 14.91 -0.24
CA ILE A 162 -5.83 14.74 -1.37
C ILE A 162 -6.83 13.69 -0.95
N PHE A 163 -8.01 14.13 -0.51
CA PHE A 163 -9.04 13.26 0.06
C PHE A 163 -10.10 12.93 -1.00
N ILE A 164 -10.26 11.65 -1.34
CA ILE A 164 -11.14 11.18 -2.40
C ILE A 164 -12.29 10.40 -1.77
N GLU A 165 -13.50 10.94 -1.92
CA GLU A 165 -14.71 10.31 -1.42
C GLU A 165 -15.26 9.26 -2.39
N THR A 166 -15.75 8.15 -1.88
CA THR A 166 -16.37 7.06 -2.63
C THR A 166 -17.85 7.33 -2.94
N PRO A 167 -18.38 6.79 -4.05
CA PRO A 167 -17.65 6.11 -5.12
C PRO A 167 -16.97 7.10 -6.07
N ASN A 168 -15.79 6.76 -6.61
CA ASN A 168 -15.08 7.65 -7.53
C ASN A 168 -14.08 6.94 -8.45
N VAL A 169 -13.97 7.42 -9.69
CA VAL A 169 -12.95 7.03 -10.65
C VAL A 169 -12.09 8.24 -10.97
N VAL A 170 -10.94 8.34 -10.32
CA VAL A 170 -9.97 9.43 -10.53
C VAL A 170 -8.88 8.96 -11.46
N THR A 171 -8.66 9.68 -12.56
CA THR A 171 -7.65 9.34 -13.56
C THR A 171 -6.71 10.51 -13.83
N PHE A 172 -5.41 10.25 -13.82
CA PHE A 172 -4.36 11.19 -14.21
C PHE A 172 -3.69 10.69 -15.49
N SER A 173 -4.00 11.30 -16.64
CA SER A 173 -3.34 11.03 -17.92
C SER A 173 -2.22 12.02 -18.24
N GLY A 174 -2.28 13.23 -17.68
CA GLY A 174 -1.13 14.14 -17.59
C GLY A 174 -0.15 13.74 -16.49
N ASN A 175 1.01 14.41 -16.44
CA ASN A 175 1.98 14.15 -15.36
C ASN A 175 1.44 14.67 -14.02
N VAL A 176 1.84 14.02 -12.92
CA VAL A 176 1.43 14.41 -11.57
C VAL A 176 2.65 14.58 -10.69
N ASP A 177 2.78 15.76 -10.09
CA ASP A 177 3.76 16.06 -9.05
C ASP A 177 3.05 16.08 -7.70
N ILE A 178 3.44 15.21 -6.78
CA ILE A 178 2.77 15.01 -5.48
C ILE A 178 3.74 15.32 -4.35
N THR A 179 3.44 16.35 -3.57
CA THR A 179 4.09 16.59 -2.28
C THR A 179 3.01 16.45 -1.20
N GLY A 180 2.69 15.23 -0.81
CA GLY A 180 1.45 14.99 -0.09
C GLY A 180 1.10 13.52 0.11
N ILE A 181 -0.11 13.29 0.66
CA ILE A 181 -0.69 11.97 0.86
C ILE A 181 -2.04 11.92 0.17
N ILE A 182 -2.28 10.87 -0.61
CA ILE A 182 -3.58 10.60 -1.21
C ILE A 182 -4.36 9.66 -0.29
N ILE A 183 -5.57 10.07 0.10
CA ILE A 183 -6.47 9.34 0.99
C ILE A 183 -7.75 9.01 0.24
N GLY A 184 -8.15 7.74 0.19
CA GLY A 184 -9.45 7.31 -0.29
C GLY A 184 -10.31 6.80 0.87
N ASP A 185 -11.57 7.24 0.98
CA ASP A 185 -12.44 6.92 2.13
C ASP A 185 -13.25 5.61 1.98
N GLY A 186 -12.84 4.72 1.08
CA GLY A 186 -13.59 3.52 0.75
C GLY A 186 -13.61 2.46 1.86
N ASP A 187 -14.53 1.51 1.72
CA ASP A 187 -14.60 0.33 2.60
C ASP A 187 -13.52 -0.68 2.17
N MET A 188 -12.68 -1.12 3.11
CA MET A 188 -11.64 -2.12 2.85
C MET A 188 -12.17 -3.50 2.41
N ASN A 189 -13.48 -3.73 2.46
CA ASN A 189 -14.13 -4.94 1.94
C ASN A 189 -14.79 -4.70 0.58
N ASP A 190 -14.73 -3.48 0.03
CA ASP A 190 -15.26 -3.15 -1.28
C ASP A 190 -14.23 -3.49 -2.37
N ASN A 191 -14.51 -4.59 -3.09
CA ASN A 191 -13.77 -5.02 -4.27
C ASN A 191 -14.62 -4.91 -5.56
N SER A 192 -15.63 -4.03 -5.56
CA SER A 192 -16.59 -3.90 -6.66
C SER A 192 -16.00 -3.31 -7.95
N GLY A 193 -14.85 -2.64 -7.85
CA GLY A 193 -14.22 -1.92 -8.96
C GLY A 193 -14.88 -0.58 -9.28
N THR A 194 -15.79 -0.06 -8.45
CA THR A 194 -16.38 1.28 -8.63
C THR A 194 -15.48 2.41 -8.15
N ASN A 195 -14.49 2.10 -7.31
CA ASN A 195 -13.55 3.07 -6.76
C ASN A 195 -12.18 2.81 -7.38
N GLN A 196 -11.68 3.74 -8.19
CA GLN A 196 -10.45 3.58 -8.95
C GLN A 196 -9.59 4.83 -8.89
N LEU A 197 -8.28 4.62 -8.77
CA LEU A 197 -7.27 5.66 -8.85
C LEU A 197 -6.23 5.22 -9.87
N THR A 198 -6.18 5.89 -11.01
CA THR A 198 -5.35 5.48 -12.15
C THR A 198 -4.36 6.57 -12.55
N PHE A 199 -3.07 6.23 -12.53
CA PHE A 199 -1.96 7.08 -12.98
C PHE A 199 -1.41 6.55 -14.31
N LEU A 200 -1.74 7.22 -15.41
CA LEU A 200 -1.24 6.89 -16.75
C LEU A 200 -0.07 7.80 -17.17
N GLY A 201 -0.03 9.04 -16.68
CA GLY A 201 1.10 9.94 -16.86
C GLY A 201 2.24 9.65 -15.88
N ASN A 202 3.35 10.38 -15.99
CA ASN A 202 4.47 10.20 -15.07
C ASN A 202 4.10 10.72 -13.68
N VAL A 203 4.53 10.02 -12.64
CA VAL A 203 4.31 10.42 -11.25
C VAL A 203 5.65 10.79 -10.61
N SER A 204 5.73 12.01 -10.09
CA SER A 204 6.80 12.45 -9.20
C SER A 204 6.22 12.59 -7.80
N SER A 205 6.88 12.05 -6.79
CA SER A 205 6.46 12.20 -5.40
C SER A 205 7.61 12.76 -4.57
N SER A 206 7.28 13.60 -3.59
CA SER A 206 8.19 14.14 -2.57
C SER A 206 7.60 13.95 -1.17
N SER A 207 8.46 13.84 -0.14
CA SER A 207 8.04 13.74 1.26
C SER A 207 7.16 14.93 1.66
N VAL A 208 6.15 14.71 2.50
CA VAL A 208 5.34 15.78 3.10
C VAL A 208 6.18 16.81 3.85
N GLU A 209 7.36 16.46 4.34
CA GLU A 209 8.30 17.39 4.98
C GLU A 209 8.75 18.53 4.05
N SER A 210 8.67 18.31 2.73
CA SER A 210 9.03 19.29 1.71
C SER A 210 7.88 20.25 1.35
N LEU A 211 6.71 20.08 1.97
CA LEU A 211 5.62 21.05 1.85
C LEU A 211 6.05 22.45 2.29
N PRO A 212 5.51 23.52 1.67
CA PRO A 212 5.77 24.88 2.10
C PRO A 212 5.55 25.09 3.60
N GLU A 213 6.36 25.96 4.22
CA GLU A 213 6.21 26.39 5.62
C GLU A 213 5.05 27.39 5.77
N THR A 214 3.84 26.97 5.41
CA THR A 214 2.60 27.72 5.57
C THR A 214 1.66 27.01 6.51
N SER A 215 0.79 27.77 7.18
CA SER A 215 -0.08 27.25 8.24
C SER A 215 -1.06 26.18 7.77
N GLN A 216 -1.39 26.14 6.48
CA GLN A 216 -2.28 25.12 5.93
C GLN A 216 -1.63 23.72 5.87
N PHE A 217 -0.30 23.65 5.89
CA PHE A 217 0.45 22.40 5.91
C PHE A 217 1.04 22.08 7.28
N ASP A 218 0.73 22.89 8.30
CA ASP A 218 1.11 22.59 9.69
C ASP A 218 0.45 21.28 10.13
N GLY A 219 1.20 20.43 10.82
CA GLY A 219 0.79 19.07 11.19
C GLY A 219 1.01 18.06 10.07
N ILE A 220 0.64 18.36 8.81
CA ILE A 220 0.82 17.44 7.68
C ILE A 220 2.29 17.09 7.46
N ARG A 221 3.21 18.03 7.67
CA ARG A 221 4.67 17.80 7.53
C ARG A 221 5.20 16.71 8.48
N ASP A 222 4.49 16.40 9.56
CA ASP A 222 4.84 15.34 10.51
C ASP A 222 4.23 13.98 10.12
N GLU A 223 3.30 13.94 9.15
CA GLU A 223 2.57 12.75 8.70
C GLU A 223 3.37 11.96 7.64
N THR A 224 4.58 11.53 7.99
CA THR A 224 5.52 10.92 7.04
C THR A 224 5.25 9.43 6.76
N GLY A 225 5.90 8.91 5.72
CA GLY A 225 5.95 7.46 5.43
C GLY A 225 4.79 6.93 4.61
N THR A 226 3.76 7.71 4.29
CA THR A 226 2.61 7.28 3.48
C THR A 226 2.52 8.09 2.19
N PHE A 227 2.40 7.39 1.05
CA PHE A 227 2.12 8.01 -0.25
C PHE A 227 0.62 7.93 -0.58
N LEU A 228 0.06 6.72 -0.49
CA LEU A 228 -1.33 6.43 -0.85
C LEU A 228 -1.96 5.50 0.18
N MET A 229 -3.14 5.88 0.66
CA MET A 229 -3.97 5.08 1.56
C MET A 229 -5.42 5.16 1.13
N ALA A 230 -5.86 4.18 0.35
CA ALA A 230 -7.19 4.17 -0.26
C ALA A 230 -7.82 2.77 -0.13
N PRO A 231 -8.22 2.35 1.09
CA PRO A 231 -9.03 1.15 1.27
C PRO A 231 -10.26 1.20 0.35
N GLY A 232 -10.63 0.07 -0.22
CA GLY A 232 -11.76 -0.05 -1.16
C GLY A 232 -11.52 0.50 -2.57
N PHE A 233 -10.36 1.10 -2.84
CA PHE A 233 -9.97 1.53 -4.19
C PHE A 233 -9.06 0.51 -4.87
N THR A 234 -9.17 0.41 -6.19
CA THR A 234 -8.10 -0.14 -7.04
C THR A 234 -7.16 0.99 -7.46
N ALA A 235 -5.88 0.87 -7.12
CA ALA A 235 -4.81 1.76 -7.55
C ALA A 235 -4.05 1.15 -8.74
N SER A 236 -3.88 1.93 -9.81
CA SER A 236 -3.26 1.47 -11.05
C SER A 236 -2.19 2.45 -11.53
N PHE A 237 -0.98 1.95 -11.78
CA PHE A 237 0.17 2.72 -12.24
C PHE A 237 0.61 2.20 -13.62
N GLY A 238 0.41 3.02 -14.65
CA GLY A 238 0.78 2.72 -16.03
C GLY A 238 1.90 3.61 -16.59
N GLY A 239 2.06 4.81 -16.03
CA GLY A 239 3.17 5.72 -16.32
C GLY A 239 4.40 5.41 -15.48
N SER A 240 5.52 6.05 -15.80
CA SER A 240 6.78 5.88 -15.05
C SER A 240 6.83 6.78 -13.82
N PHE A 241 7.60 6.41 -12.80
CA PHE A 241 7.86 7.25 -11.64
C PHE A 241 9.32 7.17 -11.23
N ASP A 242 9.93 8.26 -10.81
CA ASP A 242 11.31 8.18 -10.30
C ASP A 242 11.31 7.65 -8.87
N THR A 243 10.46 8.22 -8.02
CA THR A 243 10.30 7.83 -6.62
C THR A 243 8.87 8.04 -6.16
N LEU A 244 8.30 7.05 -5.46
CA LEU A 244 7.08 7.17 -4.66
C LEU A 244 7.47 7.23 -3.19
N ASN A 245 7.21 8.36 -2.53
CA ASN A 245 7.66 8.62 -1.16
C ASN A 245 6.64 8.12 -0.13
N GLY A 246 6.73 6.83 0.20
CA GLY A 246 5.96 6.21 1.28
C GLY A 246 5.27 4.92 0.88
N ALA A 247 4.51 4.37 1.82
CA ALA A 247 3.70 3.18 1.64
C ALA A 247 2.50 3.44 0.72
N ILE A 248 2.11 2.37 0.01
CA ILE A 248 0.96 2.31 -0.90
C ILE A 248 0.00 1.27 -0.35
N ALA A 249 -1.23 1.65 -0.04
CA ALA A 249 -2.24 0.77 0.55
C ALA A 249 -3.57 0.89 -0.19
N ALA A 250 -4.06 -0.21 -0.78
CA ALA A 250 -5.32 -0.23 -1.55
C ALA A 250 -5.94 -1.65 -1.62
N ASN A 251 -7.14 -1.78 -2.19
CA ASN A 251 -7.85 -3.05 -2.41
C ASN A 251 -7.56 -3.68 -3.79
N GLY A 252 -6.65 -3.11 -4.54
CA GLY A 252 -6.24 -3.68 -5.81
C GLY A 252 -5.07 -2.85 -6.26
N ILE A 253 -3.95 -3.50 -6.58
CA ILE A 253 -2.75 -2.79 -6.98
C ILE A 253 -2.28 -3.41 -8.29
N ASN A 254 -2.21 -2.55 -9.31
CA ASN A 254 -1.80 -2.94 -10.64
C ASN A 254 -0.68 -2.03 -11.13
N PHE A 255 0.48 -2.60 -11.44
CA PHE A 255 1.53 -1.92 -12.17
C PHE A 255 1.56 -2.50 -13.59
N PHE A 256 1.56 -1.64 -14.60
CA PHE A 256 1.55 -2.07 -15.99
C PHE A 256 2.36 -1.14 -16.87
N GLY A 257 2.63 -1.56 -18.12
CA GLY A 257 3.38 -0.75 -19.07
C GLY A 257 4.85 -0.63 -18.66
N ASN A 258 5.29 0.59 -18.31
CA ASN A 258 6.66 0.89 -17.87
C ASN A 258 6.69 1.56 -16.49
N ALA A 259 5.77 1.18 -15.61
CA ALA A 259 5.66 1.69 -14.25
C ALA A 259 6.72 1.10 -13.33
N GLY A 260 7.96 1.59 -13.45
CA GLY A 260 9.08 1.29 -12.56
C GLY A 260 9.62 2.55 -11.89
N GLY A 261 10.39 2.37 -10.82
CA GLY A 261 10.99 3.42 -10.00
C GLY A 261 11.36 2.94 -8.59
N THR A 262 11.71 3.89 -7.72
CA THR A 262 11.96 3.62 -6.30
C THR A 262 10.69 3.81 -5.48
N ILE A 263 10.40 2.90 -4.56
CA ILE A 263 9.32 3.03 -3.57
C ILE A 263 9.97 3.12 -2.19
N ASN A 264 9.85 4.28 -1.56
CA ASN A 264 10.37 4.51 -0.21
C ASN A 264 9.36 4.00 0.84
N GLY A 265 9.03 2.72 0.79
CA GLY A 265 8.01 2.10 1.65
C GLY A 265 7.60 0.71 1.16
N SER A 266 6.40 0.28 1.55
CA SER A 266 5.82 -1.01 1.19
C SER A 266 4.55 -0.86 0.38
N ILE A 267 4.21 -1.89 -0.40
CA ILE A 267 2.94 -2.01 -1.13
C ILE A 267 2.04 -3.01 -0.41
N LEU A 268 0.83 -2.58 -0.02
CA LEU A 268 -0.15 -3.36 0.72
C LEU A 268 -1.44 -3.50 -0.09
N ASN A 269 -1.79 -4.73 -0.48
CA ASN A 269 -3.09 -5.05 -1.07
C ASN A 269 -4.01 -5.71 -0.03
N TYR A 270 -5.11 -5.04 0.30
CA TYR A 270 -6.11 -5.48 1.26
C TYR A 270 -7.14 -6.44 0.69
N SER A 271 -7.20 -6.60 -0.64
CA SER A 271 -8.16 -7.46 -1.30
C SER A 271 -7.64 -8.88 -1.48
N ASP A 272 -8.57 -9.84 -1.54
CA ASP A 272 -8.34 -11.22 -1.94
C ASP A 272 -8.22 -11.39 -3.47
N THR A 273 -8.49 -10.34 -4.25
CA THR A 273 -8.23 -10.31 -5.69
C THR A 273 -6.74 -10.18 -5.99
N PRO A 274 -6.25 -10.72 -7.12
CA PRO A 274 -4.83 -10.69 -7.45
C PRO A 274 -4.25 -9.28 -7.52
N MET A 275 -3.08 -9.08 -6.91
CA MET A 275 -2.17 -7.98 -7.21
C MET A 275 -1.39 -8.33 -8.47
N THR A 276 -1.29 -7.40 -9.43
CA THR A 276 -0.71 -7.69 -10.75
C THR A 276 0.38 -6.70 -11.13
N PHE A 277 1.60 -7.17 -11.38
CA PHE A 277 2.65 -6.39 -12.03
C PHE A 277 2.90 -6.95 -13.43
N SER A 278 2.85 -6.08 -14.44
CA SER A 278 2.92 -6.47 -15.85
C SER A 278 3.71 -5.49 -16.70
N GLY A 279 4.25 -5.95 -17.83
CA GLY A 279 5.00 -5.09 -18.75
C GLY A 279 6.51 -5.14 -18.52
N ASN A 280 7.17 -3.99 -18.44
CA ASN A 280 8.62 -3.88 -18.25
C ASN A 280 8.90 -2.85 -17.16
N SER A 281 9.23 -3.27 -15.95
CA SER A 281 9.33 -2.34 -14.82
C SER A 281 10.32 -2.83 -13.79
N ASP A 282 11.20 -1.92 -13.36
CA ASP A 282 12.12 -2.17 -12.26
C ASP A 282 11.55 -1.46 -11.02
N LEU A 283 11.18 -2.22 -10.00
CA LEU A 283 10.68 -1.74 -8.73
C LEU A 283 11.77 -1.89 -7.68
N THR A 284 12.28 -0.77 -7.18
CA THR A 284 13.29 -0.77 -6.12
C THR A 284 12.66 -0.35 -4.80
N PHE A 285 12.64 -1.23 -3.81
CA PHE A 285 12.11 -0.97 -2.48
C PHE A 285 13.21 -0.43 -1.59
N ASN A 286 13.03 0.79 -1.08
CA ASN A 286 13.92 1.40 -0.11
C ASN A 286 13.16 1.56 1.20
N ARG A 287 13.32 0.57 2.08
CA ARG A 287 12.67 0.56 3.41
C ARG A 287 13.66 0.94 4.51
N SER A 288 14.93 1.15 4.18
CA SER A 288 15.93 1.61 5.13
C SER A 288 15.54 2.97 5.74
N GLY A 289 15.08 2.95 7.01
CA GLY A 289 14.70 4.15 7.76
C GLY A 289 13.28 4.13 8.35
N ILE A 290 12.40 3.19 7.95
CA ILE A 290 11.06 3.09 8.54
C ILE A 290 11.04 2.14 9.75
N THR A 291 11.58 2.58 10.88
CA THR A 291 11.25 1.95 12.18
C THR A 291 9.86 2.35 12.67
N GLU A 292 9.26 3.35 12.03
CA GLU A 292 7.98 3.92 12.39
C GLU A 292 6.90 3.44 11.43
N VAL A 293 5.73 3.12 11.99
CA VAL A 293 4.54 2.80 11.22
C VAL A 293 4.16 4.05 10.40
N PRO A 294 3.96 3.92 9.08
CA PRO A 294 3.57 5.06 8.25
C PRO A 294 2.34 5.80 8.79
N ALA A 295 2.29 7.12 8.55
CA ALA A 295 1.20 7.95 9.03
C ALA A 295 -0.18 7.43 8.60
N GLY A 296 -1.09 7.40 9.57
CA GLY A 296 -2.48 6.98 9.40
C GLY A 296 -2.73 5.47 9.34
N PHE A 297 -1.73 4.64 9.63
CA PHE A 297 -1.95 3.25 10.02
C PHE A 297 -1.91 3.15 11.55
N GLY A 298 -3.07 2.84 12.16
CA GLY A 298 -3.18 2.83 13.62
C GLY A 298 -2.50 1.62 14.24
N PRO A 299 -1.74 1.75 15.36
CA PRO A 299 -1.25 0.60 16.10
C PRO A 299 -2.44 -0.18 16.69
N GLU A 300 -2.44 -1.51 16.56
CA GLU A 300 -3.41 -2.32 17.30
C GLU A 300 -3.00 -2.33 18.77
N ILE A 301 -3.82 -1.70 19.62
CA ILE A 301 -3.63 -1.75 21.08
C ILE A 301 -4.09 -3.11 21.58
N ILE A 302 -3.15 -3.93 22.04
CA ILE A 302 -3.44 -5.24 22.60
C ILE A 302 -3.46 -5.16 24.13
N LEU A 303 -4.46 -5.80 24.72
CA LEU A 303 -4.51 -6.06 26.16
C LEU A 303 -3.78 -7.35 26.48
N HIS A 304 -2.56 -7.25 27.00
CA HIS A 304 -1.85 -8.40 27.53
C HIS A 304 -2.40 -8.76 28.91
N TYR A 305 -2.94 -9.97 29.03
CA TYR A 305 -3.33 -10.53 30.31
C TYR A 305 -2.09 -10.77 31.18
N ILE A 306 -2.06 -10.16 32.37
CA ILE A 306 -0.98 -10.37 33.33
C ILE A 306 -1.37 -11.57 34.19
N SER A 307 -0.88 -12.77 33.86
CA SER A 307 -1.27 -14.02 34.52
C SER A 307 -1.17 -13.98 36.05
N ASP A 308 -0.13 -13.33 36.55
CA ASP A 308 0.20 -13.28 37.97
C ASP A 308 -0.68 -12.31 38.76
N SER A 309 -1.54 -11.54 38.08
CA SER A 309 -2.49 -10.61 38.70
C SER A 309 -3.82 -11.24 39.12
N TYR A 310 -4.04 -12.51 38.76
CA TYR A 310 -5.26 -13.22 39.08
C TYR A 310 -5.50 -13.29 40.59
N SER A 311 -6.69 -12.86 41.01
CA SER A 311 -7.14 -13.03 42.39
C SER A 311 -8.65 -13.29 42.46
N GLU A 312 -9.05 -14.21 43.34
CA GLU A 312 -10.45 -14.36 43.74
C GLU A 312 -10.74 -13.44 44.92
N VAL A 313 -11.76 -12.60 44.79
CA VAL A 313 -12.18 -11.67 45.83
C VAL A 313 -13.47 -12.22 46.44
N SER A 314 -13.44 -12.49 47.75
CA SER A 314 -14.66 -12.81 48.51
C SER A 314 -15.48 -11.53 48.70
N GLY A 315 -16.68 -11.51 48.13
CA GLY A 315 -17.69 -10.47 48.35
C GLY A 315 -18.39 -10.57 49.69
#